data_AF-A0A842V442-F1
#
_entry.id   AF-A0A842V442-F1
#
_cell.length_a   1.000
_cell.length_b   1.000
_cell.length_c   1.000
_cell.angle_alpha   90.00
_cell.angle_beta   90.00
_cell.angle_gamma   90.00
#
_symmetry.space_group_name_H-M   'P 1'
#
loop_
_entity.id
_entity.type
_entity.pdbx_description
1 polymer ?
#
loop_
_entity_poly.entity_id
_entity_poly.type
_entity_poly.pdbx_seq_one_letter_code
_entity_poly.pdbx_strand_id
1 'polypeptide(L)'
;MNRYLMIIASIGIMLILIACQQQETDIPDRTTEPVDGDAPVTEPGTDEFCGTSTMDSCETDSDCRAGGCSGQVCESADSEGMMTTCEYMECYNNEKYDLECGCVDGACQWA
;
A
#
# COMPACT_ATOMS: atom_id res chain seq x y z
N MET A 1 23.58 2.26 -54.95
CA MET A 1 23.70 1.75 -53.56
C MET A 1 24.07 2.91 -52.65
N ASN A 2 23.12 3.33 -51.81
CA ASN A 2 23.09 4.66 -51.22
C ASN A 2 23.93 4.71 -49.93
N ARG A 3 25.12 5.34 -50.00
CA ARG A 3 26.08 5.45 -48.88
C ARG A 3 25.50 6.14 -47.64
N TYR A 4 24.44 6.93 -47.82
CA TYR A 4 23.68 7.55 -46.74
C TYR A 4 23.00 6.53 -45.83
N LEU A 5 22.48 5.42 -46.37
CA LEU A 5 21.74 4.44 -45.57
C LEU A 5 22.61 3.74 -44.51
N MET A 6 23.93 3.64 -44.74
CA MET A 6 24.86 3.05 -43.79
C MET A 6 25.26 3.98 -42.64
N ILE A 7 25.20 5.31 -42.82
CA ILE A 7 25.59 6.29 -41.79
C ILE A 7 24.49 6.45 -40.73
N ILE A 8 23.22 6.36 -41.12
CA ILE A 8 22.08 6.49 -40.19
C ILE A 8 22.00 5.26 -39.26
N ALA A 9 22.40 4.08 -39.76
CA ALA A 9 22.39 2.83 -38.99
C ALA A 9 23.43 2.80 -37.86
N SER A 10 24.59 3.45 -38.02
CA SER A 10 25.67 3.43 -37.03
C SER A 10 25.50 4.44 -35.90
N ILE A 11 24.89 5.60 -36.16
CA ILE A 11 24.62 6.63 -35.13
C ILE A 11 23.49 6.18 -34.18
N GLY A 12 22.47 5.48 -34.70
CA GLY A 12 21.35 4.99 -33.90
C GLY A 12 21.73 3.93 -32.86
N ILE A 13 22.67 3.05 -33.20
CA ILE A 13 23.14 1.97 -32.29
C ILE A 13 24.00 2.54 -31.14
N MET A 14 24.73 3.63 -31.37
CA MET A 14 25.59 4.25 -30.36
C MET A 14 24.78 5.03 -29.29
N LEU A 15 23.58 5.51 -29.62
CA LEU A 15 22.69 6.20 -28.69
C LEU A 15 21.91 5.24 -27.75
N ILE A 16 21.65 4.00 -28.18
CA ILE A 16 20.93 3.00 -27.37
C ILE A 16 21.79 2.49 -26.20
N LEU A 17 23.12 2.59 -26.29
CA LEU A 17 24.04 2.14 -25.23
C LEU A 17 24.29 3.17 -24.10
N ILE A 18 23.80 4.41 -24.23
CA ILE A 18 24.08 5.48 -23.25
C ILE A 18 23.00 5.57 -22.14
N ALA A 19 21.87 4.87 -22.25
CA ALA A 19 20.72 5.05 -21.36
C ALA A 19 20.62 4.11 -20.13
N CYS A 20 21.63 3.28 -19.83
CA CYS A 20 21.55 2.31 -18.72
C CYS A 20 22.73 2.34 -17.73
N GLN A 21 23.50 3.43 -17.66
CA GLN A 21 24.46 3.62 -16.59
C GLN A 21 23.93 4.70 -15.64
N GLN A 22 23.80 4.34 -14.35
CA GLN A 22 23.56 5.15 -13.15
C GLN A 22 22.17 4.95 -12.52
N GLN A 23 22.01 4.68 -11.22
CA GLN A 23 22.98 4.72 -10.14
C GLN A 23 22.36 4.09 -8.87
N GLU A 24 23.12 3.22 -8.23
CA GLU A 24 22.87 2.72 -6.87
C GLU A 24 22.98 3.93 -5.95
N THR A 25 21.84 4.44 -5.48
CA THR A 25 21.82 5.49 -4.47
C THR A 25 21.85 4.82 -3.11
N ASP A 26 22.86 5.17 -2.33
CA ASP A 26 23.11 4.70 -0.97
C ASP A 26 21.82 4.71 -0.13
N ILE A 27 21.49 3.57 0.47
CA ILE A 27 20.46 3.48 1.53
C ILE A 27 21.15 3.89 2.83
N PRO A 28 20.77 5.00 3.48
CA PRO A 28 21.26 5.29 4.82
C PRO A 28 20.64 4.29 5.81
N ASP A 29 21.52 3.48 6.41
CA ASP A 29 21.26 2.58 7.53
C ASP A 29 20.74 3.39 8.73
N ARG A 30 19.42 3.40 8.93
CA ARG A 30 18.77 4.05 10.06
C ARG A 30 18.63 3.05 11.19
N THR A 31 19.73 2.76 11.87
CA THR A 31 19.69 2.06 13.16
C THR A 31 19.89 3.03 14.32
N THR A 32 18.80 3.16 15.09
CA THR A 32 18.75 3.38 16.54
C THR A 32 19.22 4.73 17.09
N GLU A 33 18.27 5.64 17.28
CA GLU A 33 18.32 6.59 18.41
C GLU A 33 17.42 6.03 19.53
N PRO A 34 17.83 6.09 20.81
CA PRO A 34 16.99 5.70 21.95
C PRO A 34 15.99 6.81 22.27
N VAL A 35 14.69 6.49 22.27
CA VAL A 35 13.64 7.43 22.66
C VAL A 35 13.35 7.24 24.16
N ASP A 36 14.13 7.92 24.99
CA ASP A 36 13.74 8.23 26.37
C ASP A 36 13.07 9.60 26.37
N GLY A 37 11.74 9.61 26.28
CA GLY A 37 10.94 10.82 26.41
C GLY A 37 9.47 10.45 26.40
N ASP A 38 8.80 10.70 27.52
CA ASP A 38 7.35 10.58 27.68
C ASP A 38 6.63 11.17 26.45
N ALA A 39 6.14 10.27 25.59
CA ALA A 39 5.39 10.64 24.41
C ALA A 39 4.09 11.32 24.87
N PRO A 40 3.66 12.41 24.21
CA PRO A 40 2.28 12.84 24.29
C PRO A 40 1.43 11.61 23.94
N VAL A 41 0.46 11.29 24.79
CA VAL A 41 -0.58 10.32 24.44
C VAL A 41 -1.42 11.02 23.37
N THR A 42 -0.94 10.99 22.13
CA THR A 42 -1.72 11.34 20.97
C THR A 42 -2.70 10.19 20.83
N GLU A 43 -3.98 10.46 21.09
CA GLU A 43 -5.07 9.55 20.74
C GLU A 43 -4.77 9.02 19.32
N PRO A 44 -4.73 7.70 19.11
CA PRO A 44 -4.30 7.16 17.83
C PRO A 44 -5.24 7.67 16.76
N GLY A 45 -4.76 8.60 15.94
CA GLY A 45 -5.51 9.08 14.79
C GLY A 45 -5.78 7.92 13.86
N THR A 46 -6.87 7.98 13.11
CA THR A 46 -7.18 6.98 12.06
C THR A 46 -6.04 6.80 11.06
N ASP A 47 -5.13 7.78 10.97
CA ASP A 47 -3.92 7.78 10.13
C ASP A 47 -2.90 6.69 10.50
N GLU A 48 -2.95 6.14 11.71
CA GLU A 48 -2.06 5.07 12.18
C GLU A 48 -2.64 3.66 11.97
N PHE A 49 -3.94 3.55 11.69
CA PHE A 49 -4.56 2.28 11.33
C PHE A 49 -4.09 1.85 9.94
N CYS A 50 -3.62 0.62 9.82
CA CYS A 50 -2.96 0.14 8.60
C CYS A 50 -3.76 -0.93 7.85
N GLY A 51 -5.06 -1.08 8.17
CA GLY A 51 -5.97 -1.95 7.43
C GLY A 51 -6.34 -1.37 6.06
N THR A 52 -6.87 -2.23 5.19
CA THR A 52 -7.24 -1.89 3.82
C THR A 52 -8.76 -2.00 3.63
N SER A 53 -9.34 -1.11 2.83
CA SER A 53 -10.74 -1.20 2.40
C SER A 53 -10.80 -1.57 0.92
N THR A 54 -11.66 -2.53 0.57
CA THR A 54 -11.80 -2.97 -0.83
C THR A 54 -12.63 -1.99 -1.67
N MET A 55 -13.42 -1.15 -1.00
CA MET A 55 -14.37 -0.23 -1.62
C MET A 55 -15.42 -0.95 -2.47
N ASP A 56 -15.74 -2.21 -2.13
CA ASP A 56 -16.84 -2.94 -2.76
C ASP A 56 -18.16 -2.20 -2.51
N SER A 57 -19.06 -2.21 -3.50
CA SER A 57 -20.35 -1.55 -3.37
C SER A 57 -21.22 -2.18 -2.29
N CYS A 58 -21.88 -1.37 -1.48
CA CYS A 58 -22.76 -1.81 -0.40
C CYS A 58 -23.98 -0.88 -0.26
N GLU A 59 -25.03 -1.36 0.42
CA GLU A 59 -26.21 -0.55 0.79
C GLU A 59 -26.31 -0.36 2.30
N THR A 60 -25.80 -1.32 3.09
CA THR A 60 -25.89 -1.38 4.54
C THR A 60 -24.60 -1.90 5.15
N ASP A 61 -24.34 -1.60 6.42
CA ASP A 61 -23.14 -2.09 7.12
C ASP A 61 -23.05 -3.62 7.15
N SER A 62 -24.19 -4.31 7.15
CA SER A 62 -24.24 -5.79 7.08
C SER A 62 -23.77 -6.37 5.75
N ASP A 63 -23.67 -5.55 4.70
CA ASP A 63 -23.12 -5.97 3.41
C ASP A 63 -21.58 -5.96 3.42
N CYS A 64 -20.97 -5.49 4.52
CA CYS A 64 -19.54 -5.42 4.73
C CYS A 64 -19.11 -6.33 5.89
N ARG A 65 -17.88 -6.83 5.83
CA ARG A 65 -17.28 -7.63 6.90
C ARG A 65 -15.79 -7.36 7.00
N ALA A 66 -15.27 -7.46 8.22
CA ALA A 66 -13.84 -7.62 8.43
C ALA A 66 -13.39 -8.98 7.90
N GLY A 67 -12.32 -8.99 7.13
CA GLY A 67 -11.77 -10.11 6.39
C GLY A 67 -10.24 -10.03 6.31
N GLY A 68 -9.66 -10.82 5.40
CA GLY A 68 -8.24 -11.14 5.45
C GLY A 68 -7.89 -12.08 6.62
N CYS A 69 -6.71 -12.70 6.57
CA CYS A 69 -6.33 -13.72 7.56
C CYS A 69 -6.18 -13.16 8.99
N SER A 70 -5.96 -11.85 9.11
CA SER A 70 -5.73 -11.15 10.39
C SER A 70 -6.79 -10.08 10.68
N GLY A 71 -7.92 -10.08 9.95
CA GLY A 71 -8.99 -9.09 10.13
C GLY A 71 -8.65 -7.70 9.58
N GLN A 72 -7.63 -7.58 8.75
CA GLN A 72 -7.10 -6.30 8.29
C GLN A 72 -7.82 -5.71 7.07
N VAL A 73 -8.73 -6.45 6.44
CA VAL A 73 -9.43 -6.01 5.22
C VAL A 73 -10.90 -5.75 5.52
N CYS A 74 -11.43 -4.58 5.20
CA CYS A 74 -12.88 -4.36 5.16
C CYS A 74 -13.36 -4.61 3.74
N GLU A 75 -14.16 -5.66 3.56
CA GLU A 75 -14.60 -6.16 2.26
C GLU A 75 -16.09 -6.46 2.26
N SER A 76 -16.67 -6.66 1.06
CA SER A 76 -18.06 -7.12 0.98
C SER A 76 -18.23 -8.49 1.65
N ALA A 77 -19.36 -8.67 2.34
CA ALA A 77 -19.76 -9.93 2.93
C ALA A 77 -19.85 -11.08 1.90
N ASP A 78 -20.22 -10.75 0.66
CA ASP A 78 -20.37 -11.68 -0.46
C ASP A 78 -19.05 -11.92 -1.23
N SER A 79 -17.96 -11.25 -0.86
CA SER A 79 -16.64 -11.44 -1.48
C SER A 79 -16.05 -12.81 -1.15
N GLU A 80 -15.38 -13.43 -2.12
CA GLU A 80 -14.55 -14.63 -1.91
C GLU A 80 -13.37 -14.40 -0.96
N GLY A 81 -13.10 -13.14 -0.62
CA GLY A 81 -12.07 -12.75 0.33
C GLY A 81 -10.73 -12.44 -0.33
N MET A 82 -10.08 -11.35 0.07
CA MET A 82 -8.70 -11.09 -0.33
C MET A 82 -7.73 -12.03 0.40
N MET A 83 -6.92 -12.78 -0.36
CA MET A 83 -5.83 -13.59 0.19
C MET A 83 -4.69 -12.68 0.68
N THR A 84 -4.57 -12.54 1.99
CA THR A 84 -3.48 -11.83 2.66
C THR A 84 -2.47 -12.81 3.25
N THR A 85 -1.32 -12.30 3.72
CA THR A 85 -0.53 -13.09 4.67
C THR A 85 -1.29 -13.19 6.00
N CYS A 86 -0.96 -14.20 6.79
CA CYS A 86 -1.51 -14.43 8.13
C CYS A 86 -0.64 -13.79 9.22
N GLU A 87 0.16 -12.79 8.86
CA GLU A 87 0.98 -12.04 9.78
C GLU A 87 0.12 -10.95 10.41
N TYR A 88 0.03 -10.97 11.73
CA TYR A 88 -0.68 -9.94 12.47
C TYR A 88 0.23 -8.75 12.77
N MET A 89 -0.28 -7.54 12.54
CA MET A 89 0.32 -6.28 12.97
C MET A 89 -0.61 -5.58 13.95
N GLU A 90 -0.04 -4.95 14.98
CA GLU A 90 -0.81 -4.21 16.00
C GLU A 90 -1.69 -3.10 15.40
N CYS A 91 -1.29 -2.52 14.27
CA CYS A 91 -2.06 -1.50 13.56
C CYS A 91 -3.30 -2.06 12.82
N TYR A 92 -3.54 -3.37 12.85
CA TYR A 92 -4.78 -4.00 12.38
C TYR A 92 -5.88 -4.06 13.44
N ASN A 93 -5.57 -3.75 14.69
CA ASN A 93 -6.56 -3.73 15.77
C ASN A 93 -7.52 -2.54 15.61
N ASN A 94 -8.60 -2.70 14.87
CA ASN A 94 -9.58 -1.64 14.61
C ASN A 94 -10.18 -1.06 15.90
N GLU A 95 -10.39 -1.87 16.94
CA GLU A 95 -10.91 -1.40 18.24
C GLU A 95 -9.98 -0.38 18.90
N LYS A 96 -8.66 -0.49 18.69
CA LYS A 96 -7.67 0.47 19.21
C LYS A 96 -7.78 1.86 18.56
N TYR A 97 -8.33 1.92 17.35
CA TYR A 97 -8.47 3.14 16.56
C TYR A 97 -9.92 3.62 16.47
N ASP A 98 -10.83 3.02 17.24
CA ASP A 98 -12.27 3.28 17.20
C ASP A 98 -12.87 3.18 15.79
N LEU A 99 -12.38 2.23 14.98
CA LEU A 99 -12.84 1.98 13.61
C LEU A 99 -13.73 0.74 13.54
N GLU A 100 -14.77 0.81 12.70
CA GLU A 100 -15.62 -0.31 12.34
C GLU A 100 -15.59 -0.54 10.81
N CYS A 101 -15.75 -1.79 10.38
CA CYS A 101 -15.95 -2.09 8.97
C CYS A 101 -17.43 -1.97 8.64
N GLY A 102 -17.78 -1.03 7.76
CA GLY A 102 -19.16 -0.72 7.43
C GLY A 102 -19.32 -0.13 6.04
N CYS A 103 -20.57 0.24 5.72
CA CYS A 103 -20.93 0.81 4.43
C CYS A 103 -20.97 2.32 4.51
N VAL A 104 -19.93 2.97 3.99
CA VAL A 104 -19.81 4.43 4.03
C VAL A 104 -19.73 4.94 2.60
N ASP A 105 -20.58 5.92 2.29
CA ASP A 105 -20.73 6.49 0.95
C ASP A 105 -20.96 5.44 -0.16
N GLY A 106 -21.62 4.33 0.20
CA GLY A 106 -21.95 3.22 -0.71
C GLY A 106 -20.79 2.27 -1.00
N ALA A 107 -19.71 2.32 -0.21
CA ALA A 107 -18.56 1.44 -0.32
C ALA A 107 -18.16 0.83 1.04
N CYS A 108 -17.71 -0.43 1.03
CA CYS A 108 -17.18 -1.09 2.22
C CYS A 108 -15.82 -0.50 2.61
N GLN A 109 -15.78 0.17 3.76
CA GLN A 109 -14.58 0.79 4.27
C GLN A 109 -14.50 0.83 5.80
N TRP A 110 -13.29 1.07 6.31
CA TRP A 110 -13.04 1.34 7.72
C TRP A 110 -13.39 2.80 8.01
N ALA A 111 -14.22 3.06 9.04
CA ALA A 111 -14.62 4.40 9.45
C ALA A 111 -15.01 4.46 10.92
#